data_AF-D1BHC9-F1
#
_entry.id   AF-D1BHC9-F1
#
_cell.length_a   1.000
_cell.length_b   1.000
_cell.length_c   1.000
_cell.angle_alpha   90.00
_cell.angle_beta   90.00
_cell.angle_gamma   90.00
#
_symmetry.space_group_name_H-M   'P 1'
#
loop_
_entity.id
_entity.type
_entity.pdbx_description
1 polymer ?
#
loop_
_entity_poly.entity_id
_entity_poly.type
_entity_poly.pdbx_seq_one_letter_code
_entity_poly.pdbx_strand_id
1 'polypeptide(L)'
;MTTIRVGGTHTSLEKAQQYVREYVTNPGRIWAYPAYDGYPGHDGPELGAADLLAPALLNAGQNAIGSYYGFESILDVLNERLAEIPTDVTLDEATPGTLESIAQLYGVLDTSKPKFISLTKLSKALHRKRPGLLPLYDRNIRHCYVYAHGAPVPDTKNRSWTDLTRLWVAAVQEDLTAQLEHWTALAALATGPTVTPLRALDIIGWHLGDPRGTGEWSAEDPEPSDV
;
A
#
# COMPACT_ATOMS: atom_id res chain seq x y z
N MET A 1 -20.09 -7.05 19.24
CA MET A 1 -18.96 -6.13 19.04
C MET A 1 -18.66 -6.10 17.56
N THR A 2 -18.56 -4.93 16.96
CA THR A 2 -18.28 -4.80 15.52
C THR A 2 -16.80 -5.03 15.29
N THR A 3 -16.48 -5.92 14.35
CA THR A 3 -15.11 -6.33 14.03
C THR A 3 -14.70 -5.72 12.69
N ILE A 4 -13.44 -5.31 12.60
CA ILE A 4 -12.79 -4.85 11.37
C ILE A 4 -11.78 -5.91 10.92
N ARG A 5 -11.85 -6.31 9.66
CA ARG A 5 -11.00 -7.34 9.03
C ARG A 5 -10.04 -6.74 8.00
N VAL A 6 -8.81 -7.22 7.98
CA VAL A 6 -7.79 -6.99 6.94
C VAL A 6 -7.12 -8.32 6.62
N GLY A 7 -7.45 -8.89 5.46
CA GLY A 7 -7.06 -10.25 5.08
C GLY A 7 -7.50 -11.28 6.11
N GLY A 8 -6.55 -12.11 6.57
CA GLY A 8 -6.75 -13.09 7.64
C GLY A 8 -6.72 -12.50 9.06
N THR A 9 -6.50 -11.19 9.22
CA THR A 9 -6.39 -10.52 10.53
C THR A 9 -7.62 -9.71 10.86
N HIS A 10 -7.88 -9.47 12.16
CA HIS A 10 -9.04 -8.69 12.60
C HIS A 10 -8.84 -8.01 13.96
N THR A 11 -9.59 -6.94 14.22
CA THR A 11 -9.66 -6.25 15.52
C THR A 11 -11.06 -5.69 15.79
N SER A 12 -11.33 -5.17 16.98
CA SER A 12 -12.59 -4.46 17.22
C SER A 12 -12.55 -3.06 16.61
N LEU A 13 -13.72 -2.54 16.22
CA LEU A 13 -13.84 -1.19 15.66
C LEU A 13 -13.30 -0.11 16.62
N GLU A 14 -13.52 -0.27 17.93
CA GLU A 14 -13.05 0.68 18.93
C GLU A 14 -11.52 0.73 18.99
N LYS A 15 -10.86 -0.44 18.91
CA LYS A 15 -9.39 -0.52 18.84
C LYS A 15 -8.87 0.07 17.53
N ALA A 16 -9.52 -0.20 16.40
CA ALA A 16 -9.16 0.40 15.11
C ALA A 16 -9.23 1.94 15.16
N GLN A 17 -10.30 2.50 15.75
CA GLN A 17 -10.44 3.94 15.93
C GLN A 17 -9.33 4.52 16.80
N GLN A 18 -8.96 3.85 17.89
CA GLN A 18 -7.87 4.28 18.75
C GLN A 18 -6.54 4.32 17.97
N TYR A 19 -6.22 3.27 17.21
CA TYR A 19 -4.98 3.21 16.44
C TYR A 19 -4.91 4.27 15.35
N VAL A 20 -5.99 4.48 14.58
CA VAL A 20 -5.99 5.52 13.54
C VAL A 20 -5.83 6.90 14.16
N ARG A 21 -6.53 7.21 15.28
CA ARG A 21 -6.34 8.49 15.98
C ARG A 21 -4.89 8.66 16.41
N GLU A 22 -4.28 7.65 17.02
CA GLU A 22 -2.88 7.72 17.43
C GLU A 22 -1.96 7.97 16.24
N TYR A 23 -2.14 7.25 15.13
CA TYR A 23 -1.36 7.39 13.90
C TYR A 23 -1.43 8.80 13.32
N VAL A 24 -2.62 9.41 13.27
CA VAL A 24 -2.86 10.67 12.56
C VAL A 24 -2.80 11.93 13.44
N THR A 25 -2.75 11.78 14.77
CA THR A 25 -2.79 12.94 15.68
C THR A 25 -1.64 13.01 16.67
N ASN A 26 -0.86 11.95 16.89
CA ASN A 26 0.14 11.94 17.95
C ASN A 26 1.41 12.71 17.53
N PRO A 27 1.68 13.91 18.08
CA PRO A 27 2.84 14.70 17.71
C PRO A 27 4.15 14.18 18.33
N GLY A 28 4.06 13.27 19.32
CA GLY A 28 5.20 12.73 20.06
C GLY A 28 5.80 11.46 19.46
N ARG A 29 5.18 10.88 18.42
CA ARG A 29 5.69 9.74 17.66
C ARG A 29 5.91 10.15 16.20
N ILE A 30 7.00 9.70 15.59
CA ILE A 30 7.30 9.98 14.19
C ILE A 30 6.67 8.87 13.34
N TRP A 31 5.47 9.14 12.83
CA TRP A 31 4.78 8.28 11.86
C TRP A 31 4.88 8.89 10.46
N ALA A 32 4.42 8.16 9.45
CA ALA A 32 4.43 8.67 8.07
C ALA A 32 3.38 9.77 7.84
N TYR A 33 2.32 9.83 8.64
CA TYR A 33 1.38 10.94 8.61
C TYR A 33 1.91 12.14 9.42
N PRO A 34 1.80 13.38 8.92
CA PRO A 34 1.21 13.78 7.64
C PRO A 34 2.18 13.77 6.45
N ALA A 35 3.47 13.46 6.68
CA ALA A 35 4.55 13.65 5.71
C ALA A 35 4.32 12.94 4.37
N TYR A 36 3.94 11.66 4.38
CA TYR A 36 3.67 10.89 3.15
C TYR A 36 2.36 11.29 2.49
N ASP A 37 1.28 11.39 3.27
CA ASP A 37 -0.07 11.64 2.76
C ASP A 37 -0.21 13.07 2.20
N GLY A 38 0.53 14.03 2.75
CA GLY A 38 0.64 15.42 2.29
C GLY A 38 1.79 15.70 1.32
N TYR A 39 2.56 14.69 0.90
CA TYR A 39 3.68 14.89 -0.01
C TYR A 39 3.17 15.32 -1.40
N PRO A 40 3.56 16.49 -1.92
CA PRO A 40 3.00 17.01 -3.16
C PRO A 40 3.39 16.16 -4.39
N GLY A 41 4.57 15.55 -4.38
CA GLY A 41 5.05 14.76 -5.52
C GLY A 41 5.17 15.59 -6.80
N HIS A 42 5.07 14.92 -7.95
CA HIS A 42 4.97 15.57 -9.26
C HIS A 42 3.51 15.93 -9.56
N ASP A 43 3.29 17.08 -10.19
CA ASP A 43 1.96 17.50 -10.63
C ASP A 43 1.53 16.71 -11.85
N GLY A 44 0.34 16.11 -11.81
CA GLY A 44 -0.24 15.36 -12.94
C GLY A 44 -0.45 13.88 -12.67
N PRO A 45 -1.17 13.19 -13.59
CA PRO A 45 -1.52 11.78 -13.44
C PRO A 45 -0.34 10.82 -13.62
N GLU A 46 0.73 11.25 -14.29
CA GLU A 46 1.96 10.50 -14.49
C GLU A 46 2.90 10.57 -13.28
N LEU A 47 3.76 9.57 -13.12
CA LEU A 47 4.91 9.64 -12.23
C LEU A 47 5.97 10.58 -12.79
N GLY A 48 6.47 11.47 -11.94
CA GLY A 48 7.65 12.29 -12.19
C GLY A 48 8.73 12.07 -11.14
N ALA A 49 9.88 12.73 -11.34
CA ALA A 49 11.07 12.57 -10.50
C ALA A 49 10.80 12.76 -8.99
N ALA A 50 9.92 13.70 -8.63
CA ALA A 50 9.57 13.95 -7.23
C ALA A 50 8.89 12.73 -6.58
N ASP A 51 8.04 11.99 -7.30
CA ASP A 51 7.32 10.83 -6.73
C ASP A 51 8.25 9.68 -6.35
N LEU A 52 9.42 9.60 -6.98
CA LEU A 52 10.39 8.52 -6.78
C LEU A 52 10.99 8.53 -5.37
N LEU A 53 10.85 9.64 -4.64
CA LEU A 53 11.26 9.78 -3.25
C LEU A 53 10.15 9.43 -2.24
N ALA A 54 8.90 9.31 -2.68
CA ALA A 54 7.77 9.01 -1.80
C ALA A 54 7.97 7.73 -0.94
N PRO A 55 8.59 6.64 -1.43
CA PRO A 55 8.83 5.45 -0.62
C PRO A 55 9.68 5.72 0.64
N ALA A 56 10.58 6.70 0.61
CA ALA A 56 11.41 7.06 1.77
C ALA A 56 10.57 7.62 2.94
N LEU A 57 9.46 8.30 2.64
CA LEU A 57 8.56 8.87 3.65
C LEU A 57 7.76 7.82 4.42
N LEU A 58 7.68 6.59 3.88
CA LEU A 58 7.15 5.40 4.54
C LEU A 58 8.27 4.43 4.97
N ASN A 59 9.47 4.96 5.22
CA ASN A 59 10.65 4.22 5.66
C ASN A 59 11.05 3.03 4.76
N ALA A 60 10.69 3.02 3.47
CA ALA A 60 11.19 2.04 2.49
C ALA A 60 12.53 2.47 1.86
N GLY A 61 13.34 3.22 2.60
CA GLY A 61 14.45 4.02 2.07
C GLY A 61 15.81 3.33 2.00
N GLN A 62 15.93 2.03 2.30
CA GLN A 62 17.21 1.34 2.11
C GLN A 62 17.64 1.48 0.65
N ASN A 63 18.85 2.03 0.43
CA ASN A 63 19.39 2.39 -0.89
C ASN A 63 18.56 3.45 -1.64
N ALA A 64 18.09 4.51 -0.98
CA ALA A 64 17.25 5.56 -1.58
C ALA A 64 17.75 6.08 -2.95
N ILE A 65 19.05 6.34 -3.10
CA ILE A 65 19.64 6.78 -4.38
C ILE A 65 19.58 5.67 -5.44
N GLY A 66 19.88 4.42 -5.05
CA GLY A 66 19.77 3.27 -5.95
C GLY A 66 18.33 3.02 -6.40
N SER A 67 17.36 3.17 -5.49
CA SER A 67 15.94 3.10 -5.81
C SER A 67 15.49 4.26 -6.70
N TYR A 68 15.97 5.49 -6.50
CA TYR A 68 15.66 6.59 -7.40
C TYR A 68 16.05 6.25 -8.86
N TYR A 69 17.30 5.83 -9.10
CA TYR A 69 17.75 5.45 -10.43
C TYR A 69 17.09 4.16 -10.95
N GLY A 70 16.74 3.24 -10.06
CA GLY A 70 15.96 2.05 -10.41
C GLY A 70 14.59 2.42 -10.95
N PHE A 71 13.88 3.36 -10.31
CA PHE A 71 12.61 3.88 -10.81
C PHE A 71 12.78 4.64 -12.12
N GLU A 72 13.76 5.54 -12.20
CA GLU A 72 14.03 6.34 -13.40
C GLU A 72 14.23 5.44 -14.62
N SER A 73 14.93 4.31 -14.47
CA SER A 73 15.17 3.34 -15.55
C SER A 73 13.92 2.66 -16.13
N ILE A 74 12.79 2.68 -15.40
CA ILE A 74 11.52 2.07 -15.84
C ILE A 74 10.37 3.09 -15.89
N LEU A 75 10.67 4.39 -15.74
CA LEU A 75 9.65 5.43 -15.57
C LEU A 75 8.71 5.52 -16.77
N ASP A 76 9.23 5.42 -17.99
CA ASP A 76 8.43 5.46 -19.22
C ASP A 76 7.45 4.28 -19.27
N VAL A 77 7.91 3.07 -18.97
CA VAL A 77 7.08 1.85 -18.95
C VAL A 77 6.03 1.92 -17.84
N LEU A 78 6.40 2.48 -16.68
CA LEU A 78 5.44 2.71 -15.59
C LEU A 78 4.34 3.67 -16.03
N ASN A 79 4.70 4.79 -16.66
CA ASN A 79 3.74 5.80 -17.09
C ASN A 79 2.84 5.31 -18.23
N GLU A 80 3.36 4.50 -19.16
CA GLU A 80 2.55 3.80 -20.17
C GLU A 80 1.48 2.92 -19.52
N ARG A 81 1.87 2.06 -18.58
CA ARG A 81 0.91 1.18 -17.86
C ARG A 81 -0.01 1.96 -16.93
N LEU A 82 0.48 3.06 -16.36
CA LEU A 82 -0.31 3.91 -15.47
C LEU A 82 -1.42 4.61 -16.25
N ALA A 83 -1.20 4.99 -17.51
CA ALA A 83 -2.20 5.63 -18.36
C ALA A 83 -3.42 4.75 -18.64
N GLU A 84 -3.28 3.42 -18.60
CA GLU A 84 -4.37 2.45 -18.78
C GLU A 84 -5.27 2.29 -17.54
N ILE A 85 -4.96 3.00 -16.45
CA ILE A 85 -5.73 2.94 -15.21
C ILE A 85 -6.45 4.29 -15.02
N PRO A 86 -7.75 4.29 -14.69
CA PRO A 86 -8.53 5.51 -14.49
C PRO A 86 -8.01 6.36 -13.32
N THR A 87 -8.20 7.66 -13.40
CA THR A 87 -7.79 8.63 -12.35
C THR A 87 -8.91 8.99 -11.39
N ASP A 88 -10.15 8.67 -11.74
CA ASP A 88 -11.39 9.08 -11.07
C ASP A 88 -12.19 7.90 -10.49
N VAL A 89 -11.56 6.73 -10.37
CA VAL A 89 -12.14 5.50 -9.81
C VAL A 89 -11.44 5.16 -8.50
N THR A 90 -12.20 4.75 -7.49
CA THR A 90 -11.68 4.17 -6.24
C THR A 90 -11.67 2.65 -6.28
N LEU A 91 -10.88 2.02 -5.41
CA LEU A 91 -10.73 0.57 -5.44
C LEU A 91 -12.04 -0.17 -5.17
N ASP A 92 -12.94 0.36 -4.32
CA ASP A 92 -14.24 -0.24 -4.03
C ASP A 92 -15.20 -0.23 -5.24
N GLU A 93 -14.98 0.66 -6.21
CA GLU A 93 -15.75 0.78 -7.46
C GLU A 93 -15.04 0.16 -8.67
N ALA A 94 -13.78 -0.29 -8.50
CA ALA A 94 -12.95 -0.77 -9.58
C ALA A 94 -13.53 -2.03 -10.26
N THR A 95 -13.61 -2.00 -11.59
CA THR A 95 -14.09 -3.13 -12.39
C THR A 95 -13.03 -4.23 -12.51
N PRO A 96 -13.40 -5.47 -12.88
CA PRO A 96 -12.42 -6.53 -13.13
C PRO A 96 -11.33 -6.15 -14.15
N GLY A 97 -11.68 -5.35 -15.17
CA GLY A 97 -10.71 -4.81 -16.13
C GLY A 97 -9.72 -3.84 -15.48
N THR A 98 -10.20 -2.99 -14.56
CA THR A 98 -9.33 -2.08 -13.78
C THR A 98 -8.38 -2.87 -12.89
N LEU A 99 -8.87 -3.91 -12.21
CA LEU A 99 -8.03 -4.78 -11.38
C LEU A 99 -6.94 -5.48 -12.19
N GLU A 100 -7.27 -5.93 -13.41
CA GLU A 100 -6.27 -6.51 -14.32
C GLU A 100 -5.24 -5.48 -14.76
N SER A 101 -5.64 -4.25 -15.13
CA SER A 101 -4.68 -3.17 -15.43
C SER A 101 -3.74 -2.87 -14.26
N ILE A 102 -4.25 -2.89 -13.03
CA ILE A 102 -3.43 -2.76 -11.81
C ILE A 102 -2.45 -3.93 -11.70
N ALA A 103 -2.90 -5.18 -11.88
CA ALA A 103 -2.02 -6.35 -11.84
C ALA A 103 -0.91 -6.26 -12.89
N GLN A 104 -1.23 -5.82 -14.11
CA GLN A 104 -0.26 -5.61 -15.18
C GLN A 104 0.72 -4.47 -14.87
N LEU A 105 0.27 -3.37 -14.24
CA LEU A 105 1.15 -2.29 -13.80
C LEU A 105 2.26 -2.81 -12.87
N TYR A 106 1.89 -3.59 -11.84
CA TYR A 106 2.87 -4.18 -10.92
C TYR A 106 3.68 -5.33 -11.54
N GLY A 107 3.14 -6.00 -12.56
CA GLY A 107 3.84 -6.98 -13.39
C GLY A 107 5.08 -6.45 -14.13
N VAL A 108 5.35 -5.13 -14.08
CA VAL A 108 6.61 -4.56 -14.58
C VAL A 108 7.83 -5.20 -13.89
N LEU A 109 7.67 -5.64 -12.64
CA LEU A 109 8.72 -6.31 -11.87
C LEU A 109 9.07 -7.70 -12.43
N ASP A 110 8.12 -8.38 -13.08
CA ASP A 110 8.37 -9.69 -13.71
C ASP A 110 9.28 -9.55 -14.94
N THR A 111 9.13 -8.44 -15.68
CA THR A 111 9.70 -8.24 -17.01
C THR A 111 10.95 -7.37 -16.99
N SER A 112 10.91 -6.23 -16.31
CA SER A 112 12.00 -5.23 -16.32
C SER A 112 13.06 -5.50 -15.27
N LYS A 113 12.69 -6.17 -14.17
CA LYS A 113 13.58 -6.51 -13.03
C LYS A 113 14.52 -5.36 -12.62
N PRO A 114 13.98 -4.14 -12.39
CA PRO A 114 14.76 -2.99 -11.98
C PRO A 114 15.54 -3.28 -10.69
N LYS A 115 16.79 -2.82 -10.63
CA LYS A 115 17.58 -2.94 -9.40
C LYS A 115 16.98 -2.06 -8.30
N PHE A 116 17.01 -2.56 -7.07
CA PHE A 116 16.60 -1.83 -5.85
C PHE A 116 15.12 -1.42 -5.80
N ILE A 117 14.27 -1.92 -6.69
CA ILE A 117 12.82 -1.70 -6.68
C ILE A 117 12.13 -3.03 -6.38
N SER A 118 11.45 -3.05 -5.24
CA SER A 118 10.56 -4.12 -4.83
C SER A 118 9.09 -3.68 -4.97
N LEU A 119 8.15 -4.62 -4.82
CA LEU A 119 6.71 -4.31 -4.78
C LEU A 119 6.39 -3.28 -3.67
N THR A 120 7.09 -3.35 -2.54
CA THR A 120 6.95 -2.39 -1.44
C THR A 120 7.27 -0.97 -1.87
N LYS A 121 8.39 -0.76 -2.59
CA LYS A 121 8.77 0.58 -3.06
C LYS A 121 7.84 1.05 -4.17
N LEU A 122 7.54 0.17 -5.12
CA LEU A 122 6.69 0.49 -6.26
C LEU A 122 5.28 0.90 -5.82
N SER A 123 4.66 0.16 -4.91
CA SER A 123 3.32 0.50 -4.39
C SER A 123 3.29 1.84 -3.67
N LYS A 124 4.35 2.18 -2.93
CA LYS A 124 4.47 3.47 -2.23
C LYS A 124 4.57 4.67 -3.17
N ALA A 125 5.28 4.55 -4.29
CA ALA A 125 5.32 5.60 -5.30
C ALA A 125 3.96 5.73 -6.02
N LEU A 126 3.40 4.60 -6.45
CA LEU A 126 2.15 4.54 -7.21
C LEU A 126 0.91 4.98 -6.41
N HIS A 127 0.82 4.60 -5.13
CA HIS A 127 -0.28 4.99 -4.26
C HIS A 127 -0.40 6.51 -4.13
N ARG A 128 0.70 7.27 -4.20
CA ARG A 128 0.62 8.75 -4.19
C ARG A 128 -0.15 9.31 -5.38
N LYS A 129 -0.09 8.65 -6.54
CA LYS A 129 -0.82 9.08 -7.74
C LYS A 129 -2.29 8.73 -7.68
N ARG A 130 -2.63 7.60 -7.06
CA ARG A 130 -4.02 7.14 -6.94
C ARG A 130 -4.30 6.57 -5.56
N PRO A 131 -4.35 7.41 -4.51
CA PRO A 131 -4.45 6.96 -3.12
C PRO A 131 -5.79 6.26 -2.80
N GLY A 132 -6.82 6.47 -3.64
CA GLY A 132 -8.10 5.77 -3.54
C GLY A 132 -8.15 4.42 -4.27
N LEU A 133 -7.19 4.12 -5.15
CA LEU A 133 -7.26 2.98 -6.07
C LEU A 133 -6.09 1.99 -5.92
N LEU A 134 -4.87 2.48 -5.76
CA LEU A 134 -3.66 1.64 -5.76
C LEU A 134 -3.28 1.32 -4.31
N PRO A 135 -3.43 0.08 -3.82
CA PRO A 135 -3.11 -0.25 -2.43
C PRO A 135 -1.60 -0.19 -2.15
N LEU A 136 -1.26 0.12 -0.89
CA LEU A 136 0.11 0.02 -0.39
C LEU A 136 0.46 -1.42 -0.04
N TYR A 137 1.71 -1.79 -0.30
CA TYR A 137 2.25 -3.11 0.03
C TYR A 137 3.48 -2.97 0.91
N ASP A 138 3.59 -3.85 1.90
CA ASP A 138 4.81 -4.14 2.63
C ASP A 138 4.71 -5.52 3.30
N ARG A 139 5.66 -5.85 4.17
CA ARG A 139 5.68 -7.14 4.88
C ARG A 139 4.50 -7.35 5.82
N ASN A 140 3.97 -6.28 6.44
CA ASN A 140 2.86 -6.37 7.39
C ASN A 140 1.56 -6.59 6.60
N ILE A 141 1.36 -5.85 5.51
CA ILE A 141 0.26 -6.10 4.58
C ILE A 141 0.36 -7.51 3.97
N ARG A 142 1.55 -7.93 3.56
CA ARG A 142 1.79 -9.31 3.12
C ARG A 142 1.42 -10.32 4.19
N HIS A 143 1.73 -10.06 5.46
CA HIS A 143 1.33 -10.94 6.54
C HIS A 143 -0.19 -11.07 6.61
N CYS A 144 -0.93 -9.96 6.62
CA CYS A 144 -2.39 -9.96 6.64
C CYS A 144 -3.00 -10.77 5.49
N TYR A 145 -2.48 -10.61 4.27
CA TYR A 145 -3.11 -11.17 3.07
C TYR A 145 -2.57 -12.53 2.64
N VAL A 146 -1.38 -12.94 3.06
CA VAL A 146 -0.71 -14.18 2.62
C VAL A 146 -0.42 -15.16 3.77
N TYR A 147 -0.05 -14.66 4.95
CA TYR A 147 0.54 -15.52 6.01
C TYR A 147 -0.32 -15.69 7.26
N ALA A 148 -1.20 -14.74 7.56
CA ALA A 148 -2.12 -14.86 8.68
C ALA A 148 -3.03 -16.08 8.51
N HIS A 149 -3.47 -16.67 9.61
CA HIS A 149 -4.44 -17.76 9.56
C HIS A 149 -5.73 -17.29 8.88
N GLY A 150 -6.17 -17.99 7.83
CA GLY A 150 -7.34 -17.58 7.04
C GLY A 150 -7.06 -16.46 6.04
N ALA A 151 -5.78 -16.16 5.77
CA ALA A 151 -5.38 -15.24 4.71
C ALA A 151 -5.94 -15.67 3.34
N PRO A 152 -6.50 -14.73 2.55
CA PRO A 152 -7.21 -15.05 1.31
C PRO A 152 -6.28 -15.35 0.13
N VAL A 153 -5.01 -14.90 0.17
CA VAL A 153 -4.05 -15.13 -0.91
C VAL A 153 -3.17 -16.33 -0.56
N PRO A 154 -3.18 -17.41 -1.35
CA PRO A 154 -2.37 -18.59 -1.05
C PRO A 154 -0.87 -18.26 -1.05
N ASP A 155 -0.09 -18.89 -0.17
CA ASP A 155 1.38 -18.84 -0.24
C ASP A 155 1.88 -19.87 -1.26
N THR A 156 2.34 -19.40 -2.42
CA THR A 156 2.89 -20.28 -3.47
C THR A 156 4.27 -19.81 -3.89
N LYS A 157 5.20 -20.76 -3.96
CA LYS A 157 6.54 -20.54 -4.50
C LYS A 157 6.48 -20.14 -5.97
N ASN A 158 7.42 -19.30 -6.42
CA ASN A 158 7.60 -18.89 -7.82
C ASN A 158 6.40 -18.20 -8.47
N ARG A 159 5.53 -17.54 -7.69
CA ARG A 159 4.45 -16.73 -8.24
C ARG A 159 5.00 -15.47 -8.91
N SER A 160 4.46 -15.12 -10.07
CA SER A 160 4.74 -13.83 -10.71
C SER A 160 4.17 -12.67 -9.89
N TRP A 161 4.76 -11.48 -10.00
CA TRP A 161 4.22 -10.26 -9.39
C TRP A 161 2.84 -9.92 -9.94
N THR A 162 2.60 -10.19 -11.22
CA THR A 162 1.29 -10.04 -11.86
C THR A 162 0.24 -10.90 -11.17
N ASP A 163 0.50 -12.20 -11.00
CA ASP A 163 -0.47 -13.13 -10.39
C ASP A 163 -0.65 -12.86 -8.90
N LEU A 164 0.42 -12.49 -8.19
CA LEU A 164 0.32 -12.09 -6.79
C LEU A 164 -0.59 -10.86 -6.64
N THR A 165 -0.35 -9.85 -7.46
CA THR A 165 -1.08 -8.59 -7.39
C THR A 165 -2.55 -8.77 -7.78
N ARG A 166 -2.84 -9.59 -8.79
CA ARG A 166 -4.22 -9.93 -9.17
C ARG A 166 -5.02 -10.47 -8.00
N LEU A 167 -4.47 -11.44 -7.26
CA LEU A 167 -5.14 -12.04 -6.11
C LEU A 167 -5.21 -11.07 -4.92
N TRP A 168 -4.10 -10.38 -4.65
CA TRP A 168 -4.00 -9.48 -3.51
C TRP A 168 -4.92 -8.26 -3.64
N VAL A 169 -4.91 -7.56 -4.77
CA VAL A 169 -5.73 -6.36 -4.96
C VAL A 169 -7.22 -6.70 -4.92
N ALA A 170 -7.63 -7.85 -5.47
CA ALA A 170 -9.01 -8.34 -5.35
C ALA A 170 -9.40 -8.60 -3.90
N ALA A 171 -8.52 -9.21 -3.10
CA ALA A 171 -8.77 -9.43 -1.68
C ALA A 171 -8.85 -8.11 -0.87
N VAL A 172 -8.01 -7.12 -1.19
CA VAL A 172 -8.08 -5.78 -0.57
C VAL A 172 -9.38 -5.09 -0.95
N GLN A 173 -9.81 -5.17 -2.22
CA GLN A 173 -11.08 -4.63 -2.67
C GLN A 173 -12.24 -5.27 -1.88
N GLU A 174 -12.25 -6.59 -1.71
CA GLU A 174 -13.30 -7.27 -0.96
C GLU A 174 -13.40 -6.76 0.49
N ASP A 175 -12.28 -6.64 1.21
CA ASP A 175 -12.27 -6.11 2.58
C ASP A 175 -12.69 -4.64 2.67
N LEU A 176 -12.31 -3.85 1.65
CA LEU A 176 -12.68 -2.44 1.54
C LEU A 176 -14.19 -2.30 1.32
N THR A 177 -14.74 -2.97 0.31
CA THR A 177 -16.16 -2.89 -0.04
C THR A 177 -17.05 -3.46 1.06
N ALA A 178 -16.67 -4.58 1.68
CA ALA A 178 -17.48 -5.22 2.74
C ALA A 178 -17.62 -4.37 4.01
N GLN A 179 -16.74 -3.39 4.22
CA GLN A 179 -16.68 -2.60 5.46
C GLN A 179 -16.51 -1.09 5.15
N LEU A 180 -16.97 -0.64 3.98
CA LEU A 180 -16.68 0.69 3.43
C LEU A 180 -17.09 1.84 4.35
N GLU A 181 -18.25 1.73 5.00
CA GLU A 181 -18.72 2.75 5.95
C GLU A 181 -17.75 2.91 7.14
N HIS A 182 -17.18 1.80 7.63
CA HIS A 182 -16.22 1.84 8.72
C HIS A 182 -14.88 2.43 8.27
N TRP A 183 -14.40 2.05 7.09
CA TRP A 183 -13.17 2.62 6.53
C TRP A 183 -13.29 4.12 6.27
N THR A 184 -14.45 4.56 5.79
CA THR A 184 -14.77 5.98 5.60
C THR A 184 -14.77 6.74 6.93
N ALA A 185 -15.40 6.17 7.97
CA ALA A 185 -15.40 6.78 9.30
C ALA A 185 -13.99 6.84 9.93
N LEU A 186 -13.15 5.82 9.70
CA LEU A 186 -11.77 5.80 10.16
C LEU A 186 -10.91 6.83 9.42
N ALA A 187 -11.03 6.92 8.10
CA ALA A 187 -10.33 7.89 7.28
C ALA A 187 -10.64 9.34 7.70
N ALA A 188 -11.89 9.62 8.08
CA ALA A 188 -12.34 10.93 8.55
C ALA A 188 -11.74 11.38 9.89
N LEU A 189 -10.96 10.53 10.59
CA LEU A 189 -10.24 10.90 11.80
C LEU A 189 -8.99 11.76 11.52
N ALA A 190 -8.50 11.78 10.28
CA ALA A 190 -7.37 12.60 9.86
C ALA A 190 -7.76 14.09 9.86
N THR A 191 -6.90 14.95 10.40
CA THR A 191 -7.17 16.40 10.55
C THR A 191 -6.35 17.31 9.63
N GLY A 192 -5.30 16.77 9.01
CA GLY A 192 -4.43 17.41 8.02
C GLY A 192 -4.70 16.89 6.59
N PRO A 193 -3.69 16.36 5.87
CA PRO A 193 -3.90 15.79 4.53
C PRO A 193 -4.98 14.71 4.53
N THR A 194 -5.73 14.64 3.43
CA THR A 194 -6.80 13.67 3.23
C THR A 194 -6.27 12.25 3.26
N VAL A 195 -6.93 11.41 4.07
CA VAL A 195 -6.74 9.95 4.08
C VAL A 195 -7.94 9.34 3.35
N THR A 196 -7.69 8.38 2.45
CA THR A 196 -8.75 7.63 1.77
C THR A 196 -9.19 6.43 2.62
N PRO A 197 -10.38 5.85 2.38
CA PRO A 197 -10.77 4.58 3.00
C PRO A 197 -9.73 3.47 2.80
N LEU A 198 -9.13 3.40 1.60
CA LEU A 198 -8.06 2.45 1.28
C LEU A 198 -6.80 2.67 2.13
N ARG A 199 -6.39 3.93 2.32
CA ARG A 199 -5.24 4.26 3.18
C ARG A 199 -5.54 4.00 4.66
N ALA A 200 -6.78 4.17 5.12
CA ALA A 200 -7.18 3.77 6.47
C ALA A 200 -7.10 2.25 6.69
N LEU A 201 -7.50 1.46 5.68
CA LEU A 201 -7.31 0.00 5.68
C LEU A 201 -5.83 -0.35 5.79
N ASP A 202 -4.97 0.31 5.01
CA ASP A 202 -3.52 0.09 5.08
C ASP A 202 -2.92 0.44 6.45
N ILE A 203 -3.30 1.58 7.06
CA ILE A 203 -2.82 1.95 8.42
C ILE A 203 -3.17 0.87 9.44
N ILE A 204 -4.40 0.33 9.38
CA ILE A 204 -4.83 -0.76 10.26
C ILE A 204 -4.11 -2.06 9.92
N GLY A 205 -4.01 -2.42 8.63
CA GLY A 205 -3.32 -3.61 8.16
C GLY A 205 -1.85 -3.62 8.57
N TRP A 206 -1.18 -2.47 8.48
CA TRP A 206 0.19 -2.30 8.93
C TRP A 206 0.33 -2.61 10.43
N HIS A 207 -0.60 -2.13 11.25
CA HIS A 207 -0.58 -2.40 12.69
C HIS A 207 -0.89 -3.88 13.02
N LEU A 208 -1.90 -4.47 12.38
CA LEU A 208 -2.31 -5.85 12.62
C LEU A 208 -1.32 -6.89 12.06
N GLY A 209 -0.62 -6.53 10.99
CA GLY A 209 0.36 -7.37 10.33
C GLY A 209 1.73 -7.39 10.99
N ASP A 210 1.95 -6.61 12.06
CA ASP A 210 3.18 -6.65 12.85
C ASP A 210 3.15 -7.84 13.83
N PRO A 211 3.91 -8.92 13.59
CA PRO A 211 3.90 -10.11 14.44
C PRO A 211 4.45 -9.85 15.86
N ARG A 212 5.11 -8.70 16.08
CA ARG A 212 5.61 -8.29 17.41
C ARG A 212 4.56 -7.53 18.22
N GLY A 213 3.49 -7.06 17.57
CA GLY A 213 2.43 -6.26 18.19
C GLY A 213 2.91 -4.93 18.81
N THR A 214 4.10 -4.44 18.43
CA THR A 214 4.68 -3.22 19.00
C THR A 214 4.28 -1.99 18.19
N GLY A 215 3.92 -2.14 16.91
CA GLY A 215 3.73 -1.00 16.01
C GLY A 215 5.01 -0.15 15.91
N GLU A 216 6.15 -0.69 16.31
CA GLU A 216 7.46 -0.04 16.34
C GLU A 216 8.40 -0.84 15.45
N TRP A 217 8.95 -0.16 14.44
CA TRP A 217 9.92 -0.74 13.52
C TRP A 217 11.33 -0.60 14.09
N SER A 218 12.08 -1.70 14.17
CA SER A 218 13.53 -1.66 14.38
C SER A 218 14.24 -1.66 13.02
N ALA A 219 15.32 -0.88 12.92
CA ALA A 219 16.12 -0.72 11.70
C ALA A 219 16.89 -1.98 11.26
N GLU A 220 16.74 -3.08 11.99
CA GLU A 220 17.50 -4.31 11.84
C GLU A 220 16.73 -5.42 11.11
N ASP A 221 15.47 -5.17 10.72
CA ASP A 221 14.68 -6.18 10.01
C ASP A 221 15.16 -6.28 8.54
N PRO A 222 15.68 -7.43 8.08
CA PRO A 222 16.07 -7.61 6.69
C PRO A 222 14.85 -7.45 5.77
N GLU A 223 15.02 -6.81 4.60
CA GLU A 223 14.00 -6.90 3.55
C GLU A 223 13.73 -8.38 3.27
N PRO A 224 12.46 -8.79 3.04
CA PRO A 224 12.17 -10.14 2.61
C PRO A 224 13.04 -10.42 1.38
N SER A 225 13.87 -11.45 1.44
CA SER A 225 14.52 -11.95 0.23
C SER A 225 13.40 -12.26 -0.74
N ASP A 226 13.38 -11.52 -1.86
CA ASP A 226 12.45 -11.76 -2.95
C ASP A 226 12.46 -13.26 -3.31
N VAL A 227 11.26 -13.75 -3.60
CA VAL A 227 10.87 -15.11 -4.03
C VAL A 227 12.02 -15.97 -4.58
#